data_AF-A0A433A3B3-F1
#
_entry.id   AF-A0A433A3B3-F1
#
_cell.length_a   1.000
_cell.length_b   1.000
_cell.length_c   1.000
_cell.angle_alpha   90.00
_cell.angle_beta   90.00
_cell.angle_gamma   90.00
#
_symmetry.space_group_name_H-M   'P 1'
#
loop_
_entity.id
_entity.type
_entity.pdbx_description
1 polymer ?
#
loop_
_entity_poly.entity_id
_entity_poly.type
_entity_poly.pdbx_seq_one_letter_code
_entity_poly.pdbx_strand_id
1 'polypeptide(L)'
;MADAYSVLTTIKRYPNVSYPVLIPNMKGLESAIAAGAKEVAIFTAASETFNKKNINCSVDESLDKFQAVIGKAKVEGIKVRG
;
A
#
# COMPACT_ATOMS: atom_id res chain seq x y z
N MET A 1 -10.33 -7.26 -2.69
CA MET A 1 -9.98 -6.24 -3.70
C MET A 1 -9.55 -6.97 -4.97
N ALA A 2 -10.50 -7.40 -5.80
CA ALA A 2 -10.18 -8.09 -7.06
C ALA A 2 -9.93 -7.08 -8.22
N ASP A 3 -10.56 -5.90 -8.15
CA ASP A 3 -10.66 -5.01 -9.33
C ASP A 3 -9.75 -3.78 -9.29
N ALA A 4 -8.96 -3.59 -8.23
CA ALA A 4 -8.14 -2.39 -8.06
C ALA A 4 -7.09 -2.23 -9.18
N TYR A 5 -6.55 -3.35 -9.68
CA TYR A 5 -5.63 -3.37 -10.81
C TYR A 5 -6.30 -2.83 -12.09
N SER A 6 -7.45 -3.38 -12.46
CA SER A 6 -8.21 -2.98 -13.65
C SER A 6 -8.64 -1.52 -13.61
N VAL A 7 -9.01 -1.02 -12.42
CA VAL A 7 -9.33 0.40 -12.24
C VAL A 7 -8.08 1.26 -12.48
N LEU A 8 -6.95 0.95 -11.85
CA LEU A 8 -5.73 1.77 -11.99
C LEU A 8 -5.17 1.83 -13.42
N THR A 9 -5.38 0.76 -14.20
CA THR A 9 -4.93 0.69 -15.58
C THR A 9 -5.89 1.38 -16.55
N THR A 10 -7.18 1.50 -16.20
CA THR A 10 -8.22 2.06 -17.09
C THR A 10 -8.47 3.55 -16.85
N ILE A 11 -8.19 4.06 -15.65
CA ILE A 11 -8.42 5.47 -15.34
C ILE A 11 -7.54 6.42 -16.18
N LYS A 12 -8.12 7.53 -16.61
CA LYS A 12 -7.37 8.63 -17.21
C LYS A 12 -6.59 9.38 -16.13
N ARG A 13 -5.27 9.39 -16.24
CA ARG A 13 -4.38 10.10 -15.32
C ARG A 13 -4.17 11.52 -15.81
N TYR A 14 -4.38 12.49 -14.93
CA TYR A 14 -4.13 13.90 -15.21
C TYR A 14 -2.75 14.33 -14.69
N PRO A 15 -2.05 15.24 -15.38
CA PRO A 15 -0.82 15.82 -14.87
C PRO A 15 -1.11 16.55 -13.54
N ASN A 16 -0.22 16.40 -12.56
CA ASN A 16 -0.32 16.98 -11.21
C ASN A 16 -1.42 16.42 -10.29
N VAL A 17 -2.05 15.29 -10.63
CA VAL A 17 -2.99 14.59 -9.73
C VAL A 17 -2.35 13.33 -9.17
N SER A 18 -2.39 13.18 -7.84
CA SER A 18 -1.97 11.95 -7.15
C SER A 18 -3.10 10.94 -7.08
N TYR A 19 -2.77 9.68 -7.35
CA TYR A 19 -3.69 8.54 -7.28
C TYR A 19 -3.13 7.50 -6.30
N PRO A 20 -3.15 7.78 -4.98
CA PRO A 20 -2.60 6.86 -3.98
C PRO A 20 -3.45 5.59 -3.90
N VAL A 21 -2.77 4.45 -3.77
CA VAL A 21 -3.42 3.13 -3.67
C VAL A 21 -3.16 2.53 -2.30
N LEU A 22 -4.21 2.12 -1.61
CA LEU A 22 -4.09 1.46 -0.31
C LEU A 22 -3.53 0.04 -0.49
N ILE A 23 -2.42 -0.25 0.18
CA ILE A 23 -1.77 -1.57 0.17
C ILE A 23 -1.75 -2.14 1.60
N PRO A 24 -2.32 -3.34 1.83
CA PRO A 24 -2.33 -3.94 3.16
C PRO A 24 -1.04 -4.73 3.47
N ASN A 25 -0.24 -5.07 2.45
CA ASN A 25 0.94 -5.93 2.57
C ASN A 25 1.85 -5.86 1.32
N MET A 26 2.95 -6.62 1.33
CA MET A 26 3.90 -6.71 0.22
C MET A 26 3.27 -7.14 -1.11
N LYS A 27 2.31 -8.09 -1.08
CA LYS A 27 1.61 -8.52 -2.29
C LYS A 27 0.77 -7.38 -2.89
N GLY A 28 0.16 -6.56 -2.04
CA GLY A 28 -0.52 -5.34 -2.46
C GLY A 28 0.42 -4.33 -3.13
N LEU A 29 1.64 -4.16 -2.58
CA LEU A 29 2.67 -3.32 -3.21
C LEU A 29 3.06 -3.83 -4.60
N GLU A 30 3.29 -5.14 -4.76
CA GLU A 30 3.64 -5.74 -6.05
C GLU A 30 2.53 -5.55 -7.09
N SER A 31 1.27 -5.75 -6.71
CA SER A 31 0.14 -5.42 -7.57
C SER A 31 0.06 -3.94 -7.92
N ALA A 32 0.37 -3.04 -6.99
CA ALA A 32 0.36 -1.60 -7.23
C ALA A 32 1.49 -1.17 -8.17
N ILE A 33 2.69 -1.74 -8.02
CA ILE A 33 3.82 -1.54 -8.93
C ILE A 33 3.44 -2.01 -10.35
N ALA A 34 2.89 -3.21 -10.47
CA ALA A 34 2.46 -3.76 -11.76
C ALA A 34 1.36 -2.90 -12.43
N ALA A 35 0.49 -2.28 -11.63
CA ALA A 35 -0.53 -1.33 -12.11
C ALA A 35 0.03 0.07 -12.42
N GLY A 36 1.33 0.30 -12.20
CA GLY A 36 2.01 1.58 -12.42
C GLY A 36 1.62 2.67 -11.41
N ALA A 37 1.30 2.30 -10.17
CA ALA A 37 1.05 3.25 -9.09
C ALA A 37 2.32 4.07 -8.79
N LYS A 38 2.16 5.38 -8.59
CA LYS A 38 3.27 6.29 -8.21
C LYS A 38 3.28 6.64 -6.71
N GLU A 39 2.16 6.35 -6.05
CA GLU A 39 1.96 6.63 -4.64
C GLU A 39 1.14 5.49 -4.03
N VAL A 40 1.56 5.02 -2.87
CA VAL A 40 0.88 3.96 -2.12
C VAL A 40 0.64 4.40 -0.70
N ALA A 41 -0.45 3.92 -0.11
CA ALA A 41 -0.80 4.17 1.27
C ALA A 41 -0.74 2.86 2.07
N ILE A 42 -0.05 2.87 3.20
CA ILE A 42 -0.11 1.81 4.21
C ILE A 42 -1.04 2.27 5.33
N PHE A 43 -1.58 1.32 6.09
CA PHE A 43 -2.35 1.64 7.29
C PHE A 43 -1.94 0.71 8.41
N THR A 44 -1.76 1.27 9.59
CA THR A 44 -1.65 0.53 10.85
C THR A 44 -2.65 1.12 11.84
N ALA A 45 -2.85 0.45 12.96
CA ALA A 45 -3.73 0.94 14.02
C ALA A 45 -2.96 1.13 15.31
N ALA A 46 -3.36 2.15 16.09
CA ALA A 46 -2.87 2.34 17.46
C ALA A 46 -3.42 1.29 18.44
N SER A 47 -4.42 0.50 18.02
CA SER A 47 -5.06 -0.52 18.85
C SER A 47 -4.69 -1.93 18.37
N GLU A 48 -4.12 -2.71 19.27
CA GLU A 48 -3.86 -4.14 19.10
C GLU A 48 -5.08 -4.92 18.61
N THR A 49 -6.25 -4.66 19.20
CA THR A 49 -7.49 -5.36 18.83
C THR A 49 -7.92 -5.02 17.40
N PHE A 50 -7.71 -3.77 16.97
CA PHE A 50 -8.03 -3.35 15.60
C PHE A 50 -7.05 -3.96 14.60
N ASN A 51 -5.75 -3.95 14.90
CA ASN A 51 -4.73 -4.57 14.06
C ASN A 51 -4.94 -6.07 13.94
N LYS A 52 -5.17 -6.79 15.03
CA LYS A 52 -5.47 -8.23 14.98
C LYS A 52 -6.73 -8.54 14.18
N LYS A 53 -7.79 -7.73 14.29
CA LYS A 53 -9.01 -7.96 13.51
C LYS A 53 -8.85 -7.69 12.01
N ASN A 54 -8.01 -6.72 11.62
CA ASN A 54 -7.91 -6.28 10.22
C ASN A 54 -6.71 -6.89 9.47
N ILE A 55 -5.59 -7.10 10.15
CA ILE A 55 -4.32 -7.59 9.58
C ILE A 55 -3.75 -8.81 10.32
N ASN A 56 -4.46 -9.33 11.33
CA ASN A 56 -4.14 -10.58 12.03
C ASN A 56 -2.71 -10.64 12.58
N CYS A 57 -2.19 -9.50 13.03
CA CYS A 57 -0.88 -9.34 13.65
C CYS A 57 -0.92 -8.24 14.72
N SER A 58 0.11 -8.16 15.57
CA SER A 58 0.25 -7.06 16.53
C SER A 58 0.60 -5.73 15.85
N VAL A 59 0.63 -4.64 16.62
CA VAL A 59 1.09 -3.33 16.12
C VAL A 59 2.56 -3.41 15.72
N ASP A 60 3.43 -3.94 16.59
CA ASP A 60 4.86 -4.08 16.30
C ASP A 60 5.12 -4.96 15.07
N GLU A 61 4.48 -6.13 14.98
CA GLU A 61 4.61 -7.03 13.82
C GLU A 61 4.14 -6.37 12.51
N SER A 62 3.13 -5.51 12.58
CA SER A 62 2.67 -4.76 11.41
C SER A 62 3.73 -3.75 10.95
N LEU A 63 4.36 -3.05 11.90
CA LEU A 63 5.37 -2.04 11.62
C LEU A 63 6.62 -2.67 11.01
N ASP A 64 7.07 -3.82 11.53
CA ASP A 64 8.20 -4.57 10.96
C ASP A 64 7.91 -5.00 9.51
N LYS A 65 6.70 -5.50 9.24
CA LYS A 65 6.28 -5.83 7.87
C LYS A 65 6.26 -4.59 6.98
N PHE A 66 5.79 -3.46 7.49
CA PHE A 66 5.74 -2.21 6.73
C PHE A 66 7.13 -1.63 6.45
N GLN A 67 8.14 -1.86 7.30
CA GLN A 67 9.52 -1.45 6.99
C GLN A 67 10.02 -2.09 5.68
N ALA A 68 9.80 -3.39 5.48
CA ALA A 68 10.17 -4.08 4.24
C ALA A 68 9.42 -3.53 3.02
N VAL A 69 8.12 -3.23 3.18
CA VAL A 69 7.28 -2.64 2.13
C VAL A 69 7.75 -1.24 1.75
N ILE A 70 8.01 -0.37 2.74
CA ILE A 70 8.52 0.99 2.53
C ILE A 70 9.90 0.94 1.85
N GLY A 71 10.77 0.03 2.29
CA GLY A 71 12.08 -0.18 1.68
C GLY A 71 11.98 -0.50 0.19
N LYS A 72 11.13 -1.48 -0.17
CA LYS A 72 10.90 -1.85 -1.57
C LYS A 72 10.26 -0.71 -2.37
N ALA A 73 9.25 -0.04 -1.82
CA ALA A 73 8.62 1.11 -2.48
C ALA A 73 9.60 2.25 -2.76
N LYS A 74 10.54 2.51 -1.83
CA LYS A 74 11.57 3.53 -1.99
C LYS A 74 12.58 3.18 -3.09
N VAL A 75 12.97 1.91 -3.21
CA VAL A 75 13.84 1.43 -4.30
C VAL A 75 13.17 1.62 -5.67
N GLU A 76 11.86 1.36 -5.74
CA GLU A 76 11.05 1.55 -6.96
C GLU A 76 10.67 3.02 -7.23
N GLY A 77 11.11 3.96 -6.37
CA GLY A 77 10.80 5.39 -6.51
C GLY A 77 9.33 5.75 -6.23
N ILE A 78 8.59 4.90 -5.53
CA ILE A 78 7.18 5.09 -5.18
C ILE A 78 7.07 5.83 -3.85
N LYS A 79 6.20 6.85 -3.80
CA LYS A 79 5.91 7.57 -2.55
C LYS A 79 5.04 6.71 -1.64
N VAL A 80 5.39 6.66 -0.36
CA VAL A 80 4.58 5.96 0.65
C VAL A 80 3.95 6.96 1.60
N ARG A 81 2.65 6.79 1.87
CA ARG A 81 1.88 7.51 2.87
C ARG A 81 1.43 6.55 3.97
N GLY A 82 1.56 6.94 5.22
CA GLY A 82 1.08 6.21 6.40
C GLY A 82 0.17 7.07 7.25
#